data_AF-A0A7K8LMI3-F1
#
_entry.id   AF-A0A7K8LMI3-F1
#
_cell.length_a   1.000
_cell.length_b   1.000
_cell.length_c   1.000
_cell.angle_alpha   90.00
_cell.angle_beta   90.00
_cell.angle_gamma   90.00
#
_symmetry.space_group_name_H-M   'P 1'
#
loop_
_entity.id
_entity.type
_entity.pdbx_description
1 polymer ?
#
loop_
_entity_poly.entity_id
_entity_poly.type
_entity_poly.pdbx_seq_one_letter_code
_entity_poly.pdbx_strand_id
1 'polypeptide(L)'
;MPVQLLKIIKGKSETPLPSHLQKEDLKHLEEGFDHTNKYFQINLFCQTLPIAVLFWRRYCDWNCICSFSIDLDNLYSRINSINILIYGKMAEDCAKVIRHGDTFVVAGFKLAKSPTAREDGRHGCHLEVSEEAGSAIYVSGYPTFFLPSVAPKYVYTPLNRLKDGTIVNLYGVVKFFKPPYVSKGTDYCSVVTLVDPSNVKLTCTLFNGNLDSLPKIYKVGDIVRFHRVKIREYNGQMQGITSVGFASLTFDGTVGAPLVPRTSSKVYTFMDEEQKTIEDLRVWAASNLSVSGPAVKLSGVQPMLFFDLTCQLVGKAKVDGSSFLLKVWDGTKCSYPTWKVPVEARDLEGERVLLHQLQNLTVDILVYDNHVQLAKSLKIGSFLRIYSIHTKQASADDKDVSHLEFHLHGGTCYGRGIGVLPESNPDVKELKAFLESVDLAGSQNMESMSSVELDGTFNNITDLESHLQRCQQLSVTVLTDHQDLNNTELKTILNSAAPQQYRIRAKLRTYKPQKLYQSIKLHCSKCNSLQEVPDGDDFDFILQRSAVTAPNPELHNTSWYDSVMWTTQDQKQRKIAIHFVKHDEMLQEPEDTLLMIEG
;
A
#
# COMPACT_ATOMS: atom_id res chain seq x y z
N MET A 1 -31.69 42.85 7.38
CA MET A 1 -31.59 41.50 6.77
C MET A 1 -31.02 41.67 5.37
N PRO A 2 -29.70 41.50 5.20
CA PRO A 2 -28.96 41.79 3.96
C PRO A 2 -29.16 40.73 2.86
N VAL A 3 -29.63 39.53 3.22
CA VAL A 3 -30.06 38.49 2.28
C VAL A 3 -31.60 38.49 2.25
N GLN A 4 -32.18 38.78 1.08
CA GLN A 4 -33.63 38.82 0.88
C GLN A 4 -34.09 37.72 -0.08
N LEU A 5 -35.11 36.97 0.32
CA LEU A 5 -35.68 35.90 -0.49
C LEU A 5 -36.82 36.46 -1.33
N LEU A 6 -36.67 36.43 -2.65
CA LEU A 6 -37.71 36.87 -3.59
C LEU A 6 -38.60 35.68 -3.91
N LYS A 7 -39.87 35.74 -3.49
CA LYS A 7 -40.87 34.71 -3.78
C LYS A 7 -41.42 34.93 -5.20
N ILE A 8 -41.17 34.00 -6.12
CA ILE A 8 -41.69 34.05 -7.49
C ILE A 8 -43.00 33.28 -7.56
N ILE A 9 -44.09 33.91 -8.01
CA ILE A 9 -45.35 33.23 -8.30
C ILE A 9 -45.68 33.48 -9.78
N LYS A 10 -45.81 32.41 -10.58
CA LYS A 10 -46.13 32.47 -12.02
C LYS A 10 -45.20 33.40 -12.83
N GLY A 11 -43.89 33.32 -12.59
CA GLY A 11 -42.88 34.06 -13.39
C GLY A 11 -42.77 35.56 -13.09
N LYS A 12 -43.43 36.08 -12.04
CA LYS A 12 -43.20 37.43 -11.51
C LYS A 12 -42.96 37.36 -10.00
N SER A 13 -42.02 38.16 -9.48
CA SER A 13 -41.74 38.24 -8.03
C SER A 13 -42.85 39.03 -7.32
N GLU A 14 -43.27 38.57 -6.13
CA GLU A 14 -44.23 39.31 -5.27
C GLU A 14 -43.64 40.63 -4.75
N THR A 15 -42.32 40.66 -4.52
CA THR A 15 -41.55 41.86 -4.23
C THR A 15 -40.69 42.20 -5.46
N PRO A 16 -40.97 43.31 -6.18
CA PRO A 16 -40.07 43.77 -7.23
C PRO A 16 -38.73 44.20 -6.63
N LEU A 17 -37.63 43.99 -7.38
CA LEU A 17 -36.35 44.62 -7.04
C LEU A 17 -36.58 46.13 -6.88
N PRO A 18 -35.87 46.80 -5.95
CA PRO A 18 -36.01 48.23 -5.76
C PRO A 18 -35.90 48.99 -7.08
N SER A 19 -36.88 49.84 -7.39
CA SER A 19 -37.03 50.49 -8.72
C SER A 19 -35.88 51.44 -9.10
N HIS A 20 -34.99 51.76 -8.16
CA HIS A 20 -33.80 52.57 -8.38
C HIS A 20 -32.59 51.76 -8.89
N LEU A 21 -32.66 50.42 -8.87
CA LEU A 21 -31.55 49.56 -9.28
C LEU A 21 -31.54 49.31 -10.80
N GLN A 22 -30.40 49.53 -11.45
CA GLN A 22 -30.19 49.29 -12.88
C GLN A 22 -29.30 48.06 -13.14
N LYS A 23 -29.63 47.27 -14.16
CA LYS A 23 -28.86 46.07 -14.50
C LYS A 23 -27.56 46.45 -15.22
N GLU A 24 -26.44 45.92 -14.74
CA GLU A 24 -25.12 46.16 -15.34
C GLU A 24 -24.61 44.92 -16.10
N ASP A 25 -23.85 45.12 -17.17
CA ASP A 25 -23.19 44.08 -17.96
C ASP A 25 -21.69 44.02 -17.60
N LEU A 26 -21.11 42.82 -17.60
CA LEU A 26 -19.73 42.55 -17.23
C LEU A 26 -18.73 43.37 -18.07
N LYS A 27 -19.08 43.65 -19.33
CA LYS A 27 -18.23 44.42 -20.28
C LYS A 27 -18.06 45.89 -19.90
N HIS A 28 -18.87 46.42 -18.99
CA HIS A 28 -18.88 47.83 -18.58
C HIS A 28 -18.34 48.05 -17.16
N LEU A 29 -17.72 47.03 -16.56
CA LEU A 29 -17.12 47.11 -15.22
C LEU A 29 -15.74 47.77 -15.28
N GLU A 30 -15.69 49.07 -14.95
CA GLU A 30 -14.45 49.83 -14.81
C GLU A 30 -14.30 50.41 -13.39
N GLU A 31 -13.04 50.52 -12.94
CA GLU A 31 -12.70 51.14 -11.66
C GLU A 31 -12.92 52.66 -11.68
N GLY A 32 -13.41 53.22 -10.57
CA GLY A 32 -13.62 54.66 -10.42
C GLY A 32 -15.02 55.17 -10.76
N PHE A 33 -15.93 54.29 -11.19
CA PHE A 33 -17.35 54.61 -11.39
C PHE A 33 -18.20 54.23 -10.18
N ASP A 34 -19.24 55.04 -9.91
CA ASP A 34 -20.21 54.77 -8.85
C ASP A 34 -21.19 53.67 -9.29
N HIS A 35 -21.08 52.50 -8.67
CA HIS A 35 -21.94 51.33 -8.92
C HIS A 35 -23.00 51.11 -7.84
N THR A 36 -23.23 52.08 -6.95
CA THR A 36 -24.10 51.95 -5.77
C THR A 36 -25.56 51.62 -6.12
N ASN A 37 -26.06 52.14 -7.25
CA ASN A 37 -27.44 51.89 -7.74
C ASN A 37 -27.51 50.84 -8.85
N LYS A 38 -26.47 50.00 -9.01
CA LYS A 38 -26.42 48.96 -10.03
C LYS A 38 -26.55 47.57 -9.42
N TYR A 39 -27.05 46.63 -10.21
CA TYR A 39 -27.14 45.23 -9.82
C TYR A 39 -26.62 44.30 -10.90
N PHE A 40 -26.00 43.20 -10.47
CA PHE A 40 -25.63 42.07 -11.32
C PHE A 40 -26.61 40.92 -11.11
N GLN A 41 -27.21 40.46 -12.20
CA GLN A 41 -28.04 39.25 -12.20
C GLN A 41 -27.18 38.04 -12.59
N ILE A 42 -27.22 37.00 -11.79
CA ILE A 42 -26.33 35.85 -11.89
C ILE A 42 -27.18 34.59 -11.89
N ASN A 43 -26.99 33.75 -12.90
CA ASN A 43 -27.62 32.43 -12.98
C ASN A 43 -26.57 31.36 -12.64
N LEU A 44 -26.80 30.52 -11.61
CA LEU A 44 -25.90 29.42 -11.28
C LEU A 44 -26.10 28.24 -12.26
N PHE A 45 -25.33 28.23 -13.36
CA PHE A 45 -25.40 27.16 -14.37
C PHE A 45 -24.06 26.45 -14.64
N CYS A 46 -23.10 26.38 -13.71
CA CYS A 46 -22.07 25.33 -13.82
C CYS A 46 -21.26 25.08 -12.56
N GLN A 47 -20.84 23.83 -12.45
CA GLN A 47 -20.13 23.20 -11.34
C GLN A 47 -18.62 23.46 -11.48
N THR A 48 -18.15 24.64 -11.05
CA THR A 48 -16.72 24.89 -10.88
C THR A 48 -16.43 25.40 -9.47
N LEU A 49 -15.76 24.52 -8.71
CA LEU A 49 -15.32 24.64 -7.32
C LEU A 49 -16.41 24.56 -6.23
N PRO A 50 -16.11 23.88 -5.11
CA PRO A 50 -16.97 23.93 -3.94
C PRO A 50 -17.05 25.37 -3.43
N ILE A 51 -18.17 25.71 -2.78
CA ILE A 51 -18.24 26.88 -1.89
C ILE A 51 -17.12 26.70 -0.86
N ALA A 52 -15.98 27.33 -1.09
CA ALA A 52 -14.87 27.30 -0.16
C ALA A 52 -15.15 28.38 0.88
N VAL A 53 -15.84 28.00 1.96
CA VAL A 53 -15.87 28.81 3.18
C VAL A 53 -14.47 28.72 3.79
N LEU A 54 -13.61 29.67 3.44
CA LEU A 54 -12.27 29.77 4.01
C LEU A 54 -12.34 30.68 5.25
N PHE A 55 -12.12 30.09 6.42
CA PHE A 55 -11.91 30.85 7.65
C PHE A 55 -10.43 31.22 7.76
N TRP A 56 -10.10 32.51 7.73
CA TRP A 56 -8.74 32.99 8.00
C TRP A 56 -8.71 33.82 9.27
N ARG A 57 -7.68 33.62 10.10
CA ARG A 57 -7.45 34.36 11.35
C ARG A 57 -6.31 35.33 11.12
N ARG A 58 -6.62 36.62 10.93
CA ARG A 58 -5.62 37.69 11.05
C ARG A 58 -6.30 38.91 11.67
N TYR A 59 -5.89 39.22 12.91
CA TYR A 59 -6.30 40.36 13.74
C TYR A 59 -7.82 40.59 13.84
N CYS A 60 -8.39 40.14 14.97
CA CYS A 60 -9.68 40.57 15.53
C CYS A 60 -10.77 41.01 14.52
N ASP A 61 -11.32 40.06 13.75
CA ASP A 61 -12.74 39.96 13.37
C ASP A 61 -12.95 38.70 12.51
N TRP A 62 -14.08 38.01 12.69
CA TRP A 62 -14.40 36.77 11.98
C TRP A 62 -14.90 37.08 10.56
N ASN A 63 -13.99 37.17 9.58
CA ASN A 63 -14.37 37.41 8.20
C ASN A 63 -14.57 36.07 7.46
N CYS A 64 -15.83 35.65 7.35
CA CYS A 64 -16.26 34.55 6.48
C CYS A 64 -16.22 35.04 5.03
N ILE A 65 -15.44 34.40 4.15
CA ILE A 65 -15.35 34.74 2.72
C ILE A 65 -15.99 33.61 1.91
N CYS A 66 -17.08 33.90 1.18
CA CYS A 66 -17.59 33.02 0.13
C CYS A 66 -17.14 33.53 -1.24
N SER A 67 -16.40 32.71 -1.99
CA SER A 67 -16.01 33.01 -3.37
C SER A 67 -16.90 32.28 -4.37
N PHE A 68 -17.51 33.04 -5.30
CA PHE A 68 -18.26 32.48 -6.43
C PHE A 68 -17.50 32.72 -7.72
N SER A 69 -17.55 31.73 -8.62
CA SER A 69 -17.04 31.84 -9.98
C SER A 69 -18.19 31.47 -10.91
N ILE A 70 -18.65 32.40 -11.73
CA ILE A 70 -19.83 32.19 -12.57
C ILE A 70 -19.47 32.33 -14.05
N ASP A 71 -19.82 31.33 -14.86
CA ASP A 71 -19.88 31.44 -16.32
C ASP A 71 -21.24 32.03 -16.71
N LEU A 72 -21.24 33.20 -17.37
CA LEU A 72 -22.48 33.91 -17.72
C LEU A 72 -23.11 33.45 -19.06
N ASP A 73 -22.37 32.74 -19.90
CA ASP A 73 -22.87 32.18 -21.16
C ASP A 73 -22.79 30.66 -21.12
N ASN A 74 -23.79 29.97 -21.67
CA ASN A 74 -23.89 28.50 -21.80
C ASN A 74 -22.77 27.85 -22.66
N LEU A 75 -21.66 28.55 -22.87
CA LEU A 75 -20.49 28.13 -23.61
C LEU A 75 -19.32 28.10 -22.62
N TYR A 76 -18.67 26.94 -22.49
CA TYR A 76 -17.51 26.64 -21.62
C TYR A 76 -16.25 27.48 -21.96
N SER A 77 -16.37 28.79 -22.08
CA SER A 77 -15.25 29.71 -22.29
C SER A 77 -14.98 30.47 -21.00
N ARG A 78 -13.82 30.22 -20.39
CA ARG A 78 -13.31 30.87 -19.16
C ARG A 78 -13.27 32.41 -19.21
N ILE A 79 -13.50 33.00 -20.38
CA ILE A 79 -13.34 34.41 -20.73
C ILE A 79 -14.48 35.29 -20.17
N ASN A 80 -15.64 34.73 -19.82
CA ASN A 80 -16.81 35.47 -19.32
C ASN A 80 -17.17 35.10 -17.86
N SER A 81 -16.17 35.06 -16.97
CA SER A 81 -16.37 34.76 -15.55
C SER A 81 -15.74 35.78 -14.60
N ILE A 82 -16.43 36.10 -13.50
CA ILE A 82 -15.99 37.05 -12.47
C ILE A 82 -16.05 36.43 -11.08
N ASN A 83 -15.12 36.83 -10.21
CA ASN A 83 -15.08 36.41 -8.82
C ASN A 83 -15.95 37.32 -7.94
N ILE A 84 -16.70 36.75 -7.00
CA ILE A 84 -17.50 37.49 -6.00
C ILE A 84 -17.07 37.06 -4.61
N LEU A 85 -16.68 38.01 -3.77
CA LEU A 85 -16.23 37.82 -2.39
C LEU A 85 -17.30 38.39 -1.44
N ILE A 86 -17.97 37.52 -0.69
CA ILE A 86 -18.96 37.92 0.32
C ILE A 86 -18.32 37.86 1.70
N TYR A 87 -18.45 38.93 2.48
CA TYR A 87 -17.84 39.07 3.81
C TYR A 87 -18.85 39.03 4.97
N GLY A 88 -18.39 38.56 6.13
CA GLY A 88 -19.09 38.67 7.42
C GLY A 88 -20.31 37.76 7.54
N LYS A 89 -21.28 38.16 8.37
CA LYS A 89 -22.52 37.39 8.63
C LYS A 89 -23.34 37.09 7.38
N MET A 90 -23.29 37.99 6.39
CA MET A 90 -23.94 37.81 5.10
C MET A 90 -23.42 36.59 4.33
N ALA A 91 -22.13 36.23 4.49
CA ALA A 91 -21.58 35.04 3.86
C ALA A 91 -22.18 33.75 4.46
N GLU A 92 -22.37 33.70 5.78
CA GLU A 92 -23.02 32.57 6.45
C GLU A 92 -24.49 32.42 6.04
N ASP A 93 -25.21 33.54 5.93
CA ASP A 93 -26.61 33.54 5.52
C ASP A 93 -26.76 33.13 4.05
N CYS A 94 -25.84 33.57 3.17
CA CYS A 94 -25.79 33.14 1.78
C CYS A 94 -25.50 31.63 1.64
N ALA A 95 -24.56 31.10 2.43
CA ALA A 95 -24.23 29.67 2.41
C ALA A 95 -25.41 28.77 2.83
N LYS A 96 -26.32 29.27 3.68
CA LYS A 96 -27.53 28.55 4.10
C LYS A 96 -28.65 28.61 3.07
N VAL A 97 -28.73 29.72 2.32
CA VAL A 97 -29.88 30.04 1.47
C VAL A 97 -29.67 29.65 0.00
N ILE A 98 -28.47 29.85 -0.55
CA ILE A 98 -28.21 29.65 -1.98
C ILE A 98 -28.07 28.16 -2.30
N ARG A 99 -28.87 27.67 -3.23
CA ARG A 99 -28.82 26.29 -3.75
C ARG A 99 -28.43 26.27 -5.22
N HIS A 100 -28.01 25.10 -5.69
CA HIS A 100 -27.67 24.89 -7.10
C HIS A 100 -28.89 25.11 -7.99
N GLY A 101 -28.74 25.94 -9.03
CA GLY A 101 -29.82 26.31 -9.96
C GLY A 101 -30.62 27.55 -9.58
N ASP A 102 -30.30 28.19 -8.43
CA ASP A 102 -30.90 29.47 -8.06
C ASP A 102 -30.35 30.62 -8.90
N THR A 103 -31.19 31.62 -9.15
CA THR A 103 -30.76 32.90 -9.69
C THR A 103 -30.64 33.88 -8.53
N PHE A 104 -29.50 34.55 -8.42
CA PHE A 104 -29.33 35.58 -7.40
C PHE A 104 -28.87 36.90 -8.01
N VAL A 105 -29.26 37.98 -7.35
CA VAL A 105 -28.98 39.35 -7.76
C VAL A 105 -28.14 40.00 -6.67
N VAL A 106 -26.99 40.54 -7.03
CA VAL A 106 -26.09 41.26 -6.12
C VAL A 106 -26.22 42.76 -6.40
N ALA A 107 -26.52 43.54 -5.36
CA ALA A 107 -26.62 44.99 -5.40
C ALA A 107 -25.73 45.63 -4.33
N GLY A 108 -25.23 46.85 -4.59
CA GLY A 108 -24.38 47.58 -3.65
C GLY A 108 -23.00 46.94 -3.45
N PHE A 109 -22.41 46.38 -4.50
CA PHE A 109 -21.08 45.76 -4.48
C PHE A 109 -19.97 46.80 -4.71
N LYS A 110 -18.78 46.54 -4.19
CA LYS A 110 -17.55 47.27 -4.52
C LYS A 110 -16.73 46.51 -5.55
N LEU A 111 -16.10 47.23 -6.47
CA LEU A 111 -15.22 46.63 -7.48
C LEU A 111 -13.77 46.77 -7.02
N ALA A 112 -13.00 45.69 -7.03
CA ALA A 112 -11.59 45.68 -6.69
C ALA A 112 -10.78 44.84 -7.70
N LYS A 113 -9.48 45.15 -7.88
CA LYS A 113 -8.61 44.36 -8.76
C LYS A 113 -8.49 42.94 -8.26
N SER A 114 -8.70 41.99 -9.15
CA SER A 114 -8.46 40.59 -8.84
C SER A 114 -6.96 40.31 -8.89
N PRO A 115 -6.32 39.91 -7.77
CA PRO A 115 -4.90 39.57 -7.76
C PRO A 115 -4.60 38.27 -8.50
N THR A 116 -5.62 37.41 -8.70
CA THR A 116 -5.52 36.09 -9.35
C THR A 116 -5.87 36.11 -10.83
N ALA A 117 -6.30 37.25 -11.40
CA ALA A 117 -6.78 37.35 -12.78
C ALA A 117 -5.80 36.79 -13.83
N ARG A 118 -4.48 36.89 -13.58
CA ARG A 118 -3.43 36.34 -14.47
C ARG A 118 -3.25 34.82 -14.35
N GLU A 119 -3.66 34.23 -13.23
CA GLU A 119 -3.49 32.81 -12.91
C GLU A 119 -4.75 32.00 -13.24
N ASP A 120 -5.93 32.56 -13.01
CA ASP A 120 -7.22 31.88 -13.21
C ASP A 120 -7.87 32.18 -14.58
N GLY A 121 -7.37 33.19 -15.32
CA GLY A 121 -7.85 33.57 -16.64
C GLY A 121 -9.23 34.24 -16.64
N ARG A 122 -9.66 34.79 -15.49
CA ARG A 122 -10.97 35.41 -15.27
C ARG A 122 -10.93 36.93 -15.43
N HIS A 123 -12.06 37.60 -15.20
CA HIS A 123 -12.18 39.05 -15.26
C HIS A 123 -11.14 39.74 -14.36
N GLY A 124 -10.57 40.86 -14.83
CA GLY A 124 -9.49 41.60 -14.15
C GLY A 124 -9.87 42.21 -12.79
N CYS A 125 -11.16 42.21 -12.47
CA CYS A 125 -11.73 42.71 -11.22
C CYS A 125 -12.60 41.64 -10.56
N HIS A 126 -12.76 41.70 -9.24
CA HIS A 126 -13.72 40.93 -8.46
C HIS A 126 -14.73 41.85 -7.76
N LEU A 127 -15.88 41.30 -7.39
CA LEU A 127 -16.92 42.00 -6.64
C LEU A 127 -16.76 41.72 -5.15
N GLU A 128 -16.74 42.75 -4.32
CA GLU A 128 -16.74 42.64 -2.86
C GLU A 128 -18.11 43.06 -2.31
N VAL A 129 -18.67 42.22 -1.44
CA VAL A 129 -20.05 42.35 -0.97
C VAL A 129 -20.05 42.18 0.55
N SER A 130 -20.50 43.19 1.31
CA SER A 130 -20.58 43.11 2.77
C SER A 130 -21.81 43.83 3.34
N GLU A 131 -22.34 43.33 4.46
CA GLU A 131 -23.47 43.98 5.15
C GLU A 131 -23.10 45.39 5.63
N GLU A 132 -21.86 45.57 6.11
CA GLU A 132 -21.32 46.85 6.57
C GLU A 132 -21.20 47.89 5.44
N ALA A 133 -21.05 47.44 4.19
CA ALA A 133 -21.03 48.30 3.01
C ALA A 133 -22.44 48.59 2.45
N GLY A 134 -23.51 48.12 3.11
CA GLY A 134 -24.88 48.30 2.64
C GLY A 134 -25.25 47.43 1.44
N SER A 135 -24.48 46.38 1.15
CA SER A 135 -24.77 45.46 0.05
C SER A 135 -26.01 44.59 0.33
N ALA A 136 -26.71 44.20 -0.72
CA ALA A 136 -27.87 43.31 -0.63
C ALA A 136 -27.80 42.19 -1.67
N ILE A 137 -28.17 40.98 -1.25
CA ILE A 137 -28.28 39.81 -2.13
C ILE A 137 -29.73 39.36 -2.16
N TYR A 138 -30.30 39.34 -3.36
CA TYR A 138 -31.66 38.87 -3.59
C TYR A 138 -31.62 37.49 -4.24
N VAL A 139 -32.19 36.49 -3.57
CA VAL A 139 -32.23 35.11 -4.07
C VAL A 139 -33.61 34.83 -4.65
N SER A 140 -33.67 34.51 -5.93
CA SER A 140 -34.88 34.14 -6.65
C SER A 140 -34.93 32.62 -6.76
N GLY A 141 -35.53 32.00 -5.74
CA GLY A 141 -35.81 30.56 -5.75
C GLY A 141 -37.07 30.28 -6.55
N TYR A 142 -37.00 29.41 -7.55
CA TYR A 142 -38.21 28.86 -8.14
C TYR A 142 -38.96 28.08 -7.05
N PRO A 143 -40.25 28.35 -6.76
CA PRO A 143 -41.03 27.45 -5.95
C PRO A 143 -40.98 26.09 -6.64
N THR A 144 -40.56 25.09 -5.89
CA THR A 144 -40.46 23.68 -6.26
C THR A 144 -41.82 23.17 -6.76
N PHE A 145 -42.14 23.46 -8.02
CA PHE A 145 -42.68 22.42 -8.86
C PHE A 145 -41.53 21.45 -9.07
N PHE A 146 -41.71 20.24 -8.58
CA PHE A 146 -40.95 19.07 -8.98
C PHE A 146 -40.97 18.99 -10.51
N LEU A 147 -40.08 19.71 -11.19
CA LEU A 147 -39.45 19.15 -12.35
C LEU A 147 -38.44 18.18 -11.74
N PRO A 148 -38.69 16.86 -11.77
CA PRO A 148 -37.63 15.94 -11.47
C PRO A 148 -36.46 16.38 -12.34
N SER A 149 -35.28 16.54 -11.73
CA SER A 149 -34.08 16.26 -12.49
C SER A 149 -34.34 14.88 -13.08
N VAL A 150 -34.74 14.84 -14.34
CA VAL A 150 -34.90 13.58 -15.05
C VAL A 150 -33.46 13.12 -15.18
N ALA A 151 -32.98 12.41 -14.17
CA ALA A 151 -31.78 11.63 -14.27
C ALA A 151 -31.90 10.89 -15.61
N PRO A 152 -30.92 11.04 -16.52
CA PRO A 152 -31.04 10.43 -17.84
C PRO A 152 -31.36 8.95 -17.65
N LYS A 153 -32.53 8.53 -18.13
CA LYS A 153 -33.00 7.16 -17.93
C LYS A 153 -32.10 6.24 -18.75
N TYR A 154 -31.14 5.61 -18.09
CA TYR A 154 -30.23 4.66 -18.74
C TYR A 154 -30.98 3.37 -19.07
N VAL A 155 -30.84 2.94 -20.33
CA VAL A 155 -31.35 1.64 -20.79
C VAL A 155 -30.23 0.62 -20.72
N TYR A 156 -30.44 -0.46 -19.98
CA TYR A 156 -29.49 -1.56 -19.83
C TYR A 156 -29.88 -2.72 -20.76
N THR A 157 -28.96 -3.13 -21.62
CA THR A 157 -29.19 -4.18 -22.61
C THR A 157 -28.70 -5.53 -22.09
N PRO A 158 -29.53 -6.58 -22.05
CA PRO A 158 -29.12 -7.94 -21.71
C PRO A 158 -28.05 -8.47 -22.68
N LEU A 159 -27.16 -9.35 -22.21
CA LEU A 159 -26.02 -9.83 -22.99
C LEU A 159 -26.41 -10.63 -24.24
N ASN A 160 -27.58 -11.29 -24.23
CA ASN A 160 -28.11 -12.01 -25.40
C ASN A 160 -28.73 -11.11 -26.48
N ARG A 161 -28.90 -9.80 -26.23
CA ARG A 161 -29.54 -8.84 -27.16
C ARG A 161 -28.55 -7.84 -27.76
N LEU A 162 -27.26 -8.08 -27.61
CA LEU A 162 -26.21 -7.20 -28.12
C LEU A 162 -26.14 -7.28 -29.65
N LYS A 163 -25.85 -6.14 -30.29
CA LYS A 163 -25.75 -6.00 -31.75
C LYS A 163 -24.44 -5.34 -32.13
N ASP A 164 -23.83 -5.78 -33.23
CA ASP A 164 -22.58 -5.20 -33.74
C ASP A 164 -22.73 -3.71 -34.06
N GLY A 165 -21.67 -2.95 -33.84
CA GLY A 165 -21.62 -1.51 -34.12
C GLY A 165 -22.40 -0.62 -33.13
N THR A 166 -23.04 -1.19 -32.12
CA THR A 166 -23.83 -0.42 -31.13
C THR A 166 -22.99 0.02 -29.93
N ILE A 167 -23.42 1.10 -29.27
CA ILE A 167 -22.90 1.53 -27.96
C ILE A 167 -24.01 1.33 -26.93
N VAL A 168 -23.74 0.53 -25.91
CA VAL A 168 -24.76 0.10 -24.93
C VAL A 168 -24.30 0.33 -23.50
N ASN A 169 -25.26 0.32 -22.59
CA ASN A 169 -25.02 0.18 -21.15
C ASN A 169 -25.44 -1.23 -20.74
N LEU A 170 -24.69 -1.85 -19.84
CA LEU A 170 -24.96 -3.22 -19.41
C LEU A 170 -24.60 -3.43 -17.95
N TYR A 171 -25.22 -4.45 -17.37
CA TYR A 171 -24.82 -5.06 -16.11
C TYR A 171 -24.33 -6.48 -16.39
N GLY A 172 -23.41 -6.96 -15.57
CA GLY A 172 -22.96 -8.34 -15.64
C GLY A 172 -22.15 -8.75 -14.42
N VAL A 173 -22.15 -10.05 -14.16
CA VAL A 173 -21.31 -10.69 -13.15
C VAL A 173 -19.97 -11.05 -13.79
N VAL A 174 -18.87 -10.73 -13.13
CA VAL A 174 -17.52 -11.03 -13.60
C VAL A 174 -17.28 -12.53 -13.46
N LYS A 175 -17.14 -13.22 -14.59
CA LYS A 175 -16.77 -14.64 -14.65
C LYS A 175 -15.26 -14.86 -14.74
N PHE A 176 -14.56 -13.91 -15.36
CA PHE A 176 -13.12 -13.92 -15.50
C PHE A 176 -12.64 -12.48 -15.69
N PHE A 177 -11.47 -12.14 -15.17
CA PHE A 177 -10.85 -10.86 -15.48
C PHE A 177 -9.32 -10.94 -15.46
N LYS A 178 -8.70 -10.00 -16.17
CA LYS A 178 -7.28 -9.65 -16.04
C LYS A 178 -7.22 -8.29 -15.36
N PRO A 179 -6.54 -8.17 -14.20
CA PRO A 179 -6.36 -6.87 -13.56
C PRO A 179 -5.64 -5.90 -14.52
N PRO A 180 -5.80 -4.58 -14.35
CA PRO A 180 -5.13 -3.59 -15.19
C PRO A 180 -3.63 -3.86 -15.37
N TYR A 181 -3.18 -3.97 -16.62
CA TYR A 181 -1.77 -4.17 -16.97
C TYR A 181 -1.35 -3.22 -18.09
N VAL A 182 -0.06 -2.89 -18.13
CA VAL A 182 0.52 -2.08 -19.21
C VAL A 182 0.45 -2.88 -20.51
N SER A 183 -0.28 -2.36 -21.50
CA SER A 183 -0.36 -3.01 -22.81
C SER A 183 0.93 -2.77 -23.62
N LYS A 184 1.04 -3.37 -24.81
CA LYS A 184 2.11 -3.03 -25.76
C LYS A 184 1.95 -1.63 -26.38
N GLY A 185 0.77 -1.02 -26.25
CA GLY A 185 0.47 0.32 -26.72
C GLY A 185 0.73 1.38 -25.65
N THR A 186 0.06 2.53 -25.77
CA THR A 186 0.17 3.65 -24.82
C THR A 186 -0.65 3.45 -23.55
N ASP A 187 -1.71 2.63 -23.63
CA ASP A 187 -2.75 2.58 -22.61
C ASP A 187 -2.60 1.35 -21.72
N TYR A 188 -3.16 1.43 -20.51
CA TYR A 188 -3.44 0.25 -19.70
C TYR A 188 -4.59 -0.55 -20.31
N CYS A 189 -4.54 -1.86 -20.15
CA CYS A 189 -5.55 -2.79 -20.62
C CYS A 189 -6.08 -3.62 -19.44
N SER A 190 -7.40 -3.82 -19.40
CA SER A 190 -8.05 -4.82 -18.56
C SER A 190 -9.03 -5.62 -19.40
N VAL A 191 -9.00 -6.94 -19.25
CA VAL A 191 -9.93 -7.84 -19.96
C VAL A 191 -10.91 -8.38 -18.95
N VAL A 192 -12.20 -8.26 -19.20
CA VAL A 192 -13.26 -8.70 -18.28
C VAL A 192 -14.27 -9.52 -19.06
N THR A 193 -14.57 -10.73 -18.62
CA THR A 193 -15.63 -11.56 -19.18
C THR A 193 -16.83 -11.55 -18.25
N LEU A 194 -17.96 -11.13 -18.80
CA LEU A 194 -19.22 -10.95 -18.11
C LEU A 194 -20.21 -12.05 -18.47
N VAL A 195 -21.08 -12.34 -17.52
CA VAL A 195 -22.28 -13.17 -17.68
C VAL A 195 -23.46 -12.51 -16.98
N ASP A 196 -24.66 -12.79 -17.45
CA ASP A 196 -25.92 -12.32 -16.88
C ASP A 196 -26.93 -13.48 -16.85
N PRO A 197 -28.18 -13.28 -16.40
CA PRO A 197 -29.20 -14.31 -16.37
C PRO A 197 -29.53 -14.96 -17.71
N SER A 198 -29.11 -14.38 -18.85
CA SER A 198 -29.23 -15.02 -20.16
C SER A 198 -28.16 -16.08 -20.43
N ASN A 199 -27.18 -16.21 -19.52
CA ASN A 199 -26.04 -17.14 -19.58
C ASN A 199 -25.14 -16.95 -20.83
N VAL A 200 -25.28 -15.81 -21.51
CA VAL A 200 -24.38 -15.40 -22.59
C VAL A 200 -23.11 -14.80 -22.00
N LYS A 201 -21.97 -15.11 -22.61
CA LYS A 201 -20.67 -14.56 -22.21
C LYS A 201 -20.33 -13.38 -23.11
N LEU A 202 -19.91 -12.27 -22.51
CA LEU A 202 -19.35 -11.13 -23.23
C LEU A 202 -17.93 -10.85 -22.72
N THR A 203 -16.94 -10.95 -23.59
CA THR A 203 -15.56 -10.53 -23.26
C THR A 203 -15.36 -9.08 -23.65
N CYS A 204 -15.07 -8.25 -22.66
CA CYS A 204 -14.79 -6.83 -22.78
C CYS A 204 -13.28 -6.59 -22.68
N THR A 205 -12.70 -5.92 -23.68
CA THR A 205 -11.31 -5.45 -23.66
C THR A 205 -11.30 -3.95 -23.46
N LEU A 206 -10.87 -3.51 -22.28
CA LEU A 206 -11.00 -2.14 -21.81
C LEU A 206 -9.64 -1.45 -21.80
N PHE A 207 -9.54 -0.31 -22.49
CA PHE A 207 -8.33 0.49 -22.59
C PHE A 207 -8.52 1.87 -21.97
N ASN A 208 -7.51 2.32 -21.22
CA ASN A 208 -7.45 3.70 -20.72
C ASN A 208 -5.99 4.10 -20.41
N GLY A 209 -5.62 5.34 -20.70
CA GLY A 209 -4.30 5.88 -20.32
C GLY A 209 -4.10 6.02 -18.81
N ASN A 210 -5.20 6.13 -18.04
CA ASN A 210 -5.16 6.16 -16.58
C ASN A 210 -5.63 4.82 -15.99
N LEU A 211 -4.76 4.17 -15.21
CA LEU A 211 -5.04 2.91 -14.51
C LEU A 211 -6.28 3.01 -13.61
N ASP A 212 -6.46 4.13 -12.91
CA ASP A 212 -7.59 4.32 -11.98
C ASP A 212 -8.93 4.39 -12.71
N SER A 213 -8.93 4.70 -14.00
CA SER A 213 -10.15 4.82 -14.83
C SER A 213 -10.67 3.48 -15.36
N LEU A 214 -9.91 2.39 -15.16
CA LEU A 214 -10.37 1.02 -15.44
C LEU A 214 -11.24 0.47 -14.30
N PRO A 215 -12.06 -0.57 -14.55
CA PRO A 215 -12.95 -1.12 -13.53
C PRO A 215 -12.20 -1.66 -12.30
N LYS A 216 -12.71 -1.32 -11.11
CA LYS A 216 -12.15 -1.72 -9.81
C LYS A 216 -12.69 -3.09 -9.37
N ILE A 217 -12.27 -4.12 -10.11
CA ILE A 217 -12.61 -5.53 -9.88
C ILE A 217 -11.54 -6.16 -8.98
N TYR A 218 -11.96 -6.85 -7.93
CA TYR A 218 -11.07 -7.48 -6.95
C TYR A 218 -11.20 -9.01 -6.91
N LYS A 219 -12.33 -9.56 -7.36
CA LYS A 219 -12.54 -11.02 -7.40
C LYS A 219 -13.53 -11.42 -8.49
N VAL A 220 -13.41 -12.66 -8.94
CA VAL A 220 -14.47 -13.31 -9.73
C VAL A 220 -15.75 -13.34 -8.90
N GLY A 221 -16.89 -13.08 -9.53
CA GLY A 221 -18.18 -12.92 -8.88
C GLY A 221 -18.56 -11.47 -8.61
N ASP A 222 -17.62 -10.51 -8.64
CA ASP A 222 -17.96 -9.08 -8.58
C ASP A 222 -18.97 -8.70 -9.67
N ILE A 223 -19.85 -7.74 -9.39
CA ILE A 223 -20.84 -7.24 -10.35
C ILE A 223 -20.34 -5.92 -10.92
N VAL A 224 -20.40 -5.76 -12.24
CA VAL A 224 -20.06 -4.51 -12.90
C VAL A 224 -21.26 -3.92 -13.61
N ARG A 225 -21.31 -2.59 -13.59
CA ARG A 225 -22.12 -1.76 -14.46
C ARG A 225 -21.20 -1.04 -15.42
N PHE A 226 -21.37 -1.27 -16.72
CA PHE A 226 -20.63 -0.52 -17.73
C PHE A 226 -21.56 0.42 -18.48
N HIS A 227 -21.12 1.66 -18.63
CA HIS A 227 -21.75 2.67 -19.46
C HIS A 227 -20.90 2.92 -20.70
N ARG A 228 -21.60 3.08 -21.84
CA ARG A 228 -20.98 3.38 -23.14
C ARG A 228 -19.91 2.35 -23.52
N VAL A 229 -20.28 1.07 -23.53
CA VAL A 229 -19.45 0.01 -24.12
C VAL A 229 -19.79 -0.10 -25.58
N LYS A 230 -18.78 -0.03 -26.45
CA LYS A 230 -18.96 -0.31 -27.88
C LYS A 230 -18.92 -1.80 -28.09
N ILE A 231 -19.93 -2.34 -28.74
CA ILE A 231 -20.02 -3.75 -29.11
C ILE A 231 -19.47 -3.92 -30.51
N ARG A 232 -18.59 -4.91 -30.67
CA ARG A 232 -17.97 -5.26 -31.93
C ARG A 232 -17.95 -6.78 -32.11
N GLU A 233 -18.28 -7.25 -33.29
CA GLU A 233 -18.04 -8.64 -33.67
C GLU A 233 -16.60 -8.82 -34.19
N TYR A 234 -15.88 -9.79 -33.62
CA TYR A 234 -14.54 -10.16 -34.04
C TYR A 234 -14.40 -11.69 -34.04
N ASN A 235 -13.95 -12.24 -35.18
CA ASN A 235 -13.84 -13.69 -35.39
C ASN A 235 -15.13 -14.48 -35.04
N GLY A 236 -16.30 -13.93 -35.38
CA GLY A 236 -17.59 -14.55 -35.10
C GLY A 236 -17.99 -14.55 -33.62
N GLN A 237 -17.34 -13.74 -32.78
CA GLN A 237 -17.66 -13.58 -31.36
C GLN A 237 -17.92 -12.11 -31.04
N MET A 238 -18.98 -11.87 -30.27
CA MET A 238 -19.33 -10.54 -29.78
C MET A 238 -18.38 -10.12 -28.66
N GLN A 239 -17.80 -8.93 -28.78
CA GLN A 239 -16.83 -8.38 -27.84
C GLN A 239 -17.21 -6.96 -27.45
N GLY A 240 -16.97 -6.60 -26.19
CA GLY A 240 -17.05 -5.22 -25.72
C GLY A 240 -15.70 -4.54 -25.83
N ILE A 241 -15.67 -3.29 -26.25
CA ILE A 241 -14.48 -2.44 -26.18
C ILE A 241 -14.81 -1.09 -25.56
N THR A 242 -13.82 -0.43 -24.97
CA THR A 242 -13.98 0.92 -24.45
C THR A 242 -14.40 1.88 -25.57
N SER A 243 -15.27 2.83 -25.23
CA SER A 243 -15.69 3.91 -26.12
C SER A 243 -15.56 5.26 -25.44
N VAL A 244 -15.77 6.34 -26.17
CA VAL A 244 -15.65 7.71 -25.65
C VAL A 244 -16.62 7.92 -24.49
N GLY A 245 -16.08 8.32 -23.33
CA GLY A 245 -16.86 8.54 -22.12
C GLY A 245 -17.28 7.26 -21.41
N PHE A 246 -16.62 6.12 -21.67
CA PHE A 246 -16.79 4.89 -20.90
C PHE A 246 -16.68 5.15 -19.40
N ALA A 247 -17.59 4.57 -18.62
CA ALA A 247 -17.57 4.61 -17.18
C ALA A 247 -18.00 3.27 -16.60
N SER A 248 -17.46 2.93 -15.43
CA SER A 248 -17.79 1.69 -14.75
C SER A 248 -18.06 1.89 -13.27
N LEU A 249 -19.06 1.19 -12.75
CA LEU A 249 -19.22 0.93 -11.32
C LEU A 249 -18.99 -0.56 -11.07
N THR A 250 -18.29 -0.90 -10.00
CA THR A 250 -18.10 -2.30 -9.58
C THR A 250 -18.65 -2.50 -8.17
N PHE A 251 -19.29 -3.62 -7.90
CA PHE A 251 -19.93 -3.96 -6.63
C PHE A 251 -19.50 -5.34 -6.19
N ASP A 252 -19.55 -5.61 -4.88
CA ASP A 252 -19.38 -6.97 -4.38
C ASP A 252 -20.58 -7.84 -4.80
N GLY A 253 -20.30 -9.03 -5.31
CA GLY A 253 -21.29 -9.99 -5.79
C GLY A 253 -21.85 -10.93 -4.72
N THR A 254 -21.36 -10.89 -3.48
CA THR A 254 -21.95 -11.69 -2.40
C THR A 254 -23.34 -11.19 -2.01
N VAL A 255 -24.27 -12.14 -1.81
CA VAL A 255 -25.63 -11.87 -1.33
C VAL A 255 -25.56 -11.21 0.05
N GLY A 256 -26.28 -10.10 0.23
CA GLY A 256 -26.29 -9.34 1.48
C GLY A 256 -25.10 -8.39 1.70
N ALA A 257 -24.10 -8.35 0.80
CA ALA A 257 -22.99 -7.43 0.94
C ALA A 257 -23.41 -5.95 0.76
N PRO A 258 -22.72 -4.98 1.38
CA PRO A 258 -23.04 -3.56 1.21
C PRO A 258 -23.05 -3.11 -0.25
N LEU A 259 -24.02 -2.29 -0.64
CA LEU A 259 -24.13 -1.72 -1.99
C LEU A 259 -23.29 -0.45 -2.14
N VAL A 260 -21.97 -0.62 -2.02
CA VAL A 260 -21.01 0.48 -2.16
C VAL A 260 -20.32 0.39 -3.54
N PRO A 261 -20.62 1.31 -4.48
CA PRO A 261 -19.99 1.30 -5.79
C PRO A 261 -18.50 1.64 -5.72
N ARG A 262 -17.66 0.81 -6.31
CA ARG A 262 -16.25 1.06 -6.55
C ARG A 262 -16.09 1.71 -7.92
N THR A 263 -15.68 2.97 -7.93
CA THR A 263 -15.43 3.73 -9.17
C THR A 263 -14.35 4.79 -8.98
N SER A 264 -13.84 5.32 -10.08
CA SER A 264 -13.02 6.54 -10.14
C SER A 264 -13.79 7.73 -10.74
N SER A 265 -15.01 7.50 -11.23
CA SER A 265 -15.87 8.57 -11.72
C SER A 265 -16.28 9.48 -10.56
N LYS A 266 -15.99 10.78 -10.67
CA LYS A 266 -16.33 11.78 -9.64
C LYS A 266 -17.84 11.97 -9.47
N VAL A 267 -18.60 11.69 -10.52
CA VAL A 267 -20.06 11.81 -10.56
C VAL A 267 -20.62 10.54 -11.19
N TYR A 268 -21.58 9.93 -10.52
CA TYR A 268 -22.35 8.81 -11.04
C TYR A 268 -23.79 8.91 -10.53
N THR A 269 -24.73 8.43 -11.34
CA THR A 269 -26.12 8.22 -10.92
C THR A 269 -26.25 6.78 -10.44
N PHE A 270 -26.95 6.57 -9.33
CA PHE A 270 -27.33 5.25 -8.83
C PHE A 270 -28.74 5.35 -8.24
N MET A 271 -29.70 4.68 -8.86
CA MET A 271 -31.13 4.74 -8.55
C MET A 271 -31.62 3.44 -7.87
N ASP A 272 -32.77 3.48 -7.20
CA ASP A 272 -33.36 2.33 -6.51
C ASP A 272 -33.63 1.13 -7.45
N GLU A 273 -34.00 1.39 -8.71
CA GLU A 273 -34.18 0.36 -9.74
C GLU A 273 -32.87 -0.42 -10.03
N GLU A 274 -31.74 0.28 -9.94
CA GLU A 274 -30.41 -0.28 -10.16
C GLU A 274 -29.95 -1.09 -8.96
N GLN A 275 -30.35 -0.71 -7.74
CA GLN A 275 -30.14 -1.51 -6.53
C GLN A 275 -30.82 -2.88 -6.66
N LYS A 276 -32.10 -2.90 -7.07
CA LYS A 276 -32.81 -4.17 -7.30
C LYS A 276 -32.12 -5.04 -8.34
N THR A 277 -31.65 -4.44 -9.43
CA THR A 277 -30.92 -5.16 -10.49
C THR A 277 -29.65 -5.84 -9.96
N ILE A 278 -28.90 -5.18 -9.07
CA ILE A 278 -27.70 -5.76 -8.46
C ILE A 278 -28.06 -6.90 -7.52
N GLU A 279 -29.09 -6.72 -6.68
CA GLU A 279 -29.54 -7.77 -5.76
C GLU A 279 -30.01 -9.02 -6.50
N ASP A 280 -30.79 -8.86 -7.58
CA ASP A 280 -31.23 -9.96 -8.45
C ASP A 280 -30.03 -10.68 -9.08
N LEU A 281 -29.00 -9.95 -9.51
CA LEU A 281 -27.76 -10.53 -10.06
C LEU A 281 -26.96 -11.30 -9.00
N ARG A 282 -26.94 -10.85 -7.74
CA ARG A 282 -26.27 -11.57 -6.63
C ARG A 282 -26.93 -12.91 -6.38
N VAL A 283 -28.27 -12.94 -6.31
CA VAL A 283 -29.05 -14.17 -6.11
C VAL A 283 -28.84 -15.13 -7.28
N TRP A 284 -28.88 -14.61 -8.51
CA TRP A 284 -28.63 -15.41 -9.69
C TRP A 284 -27.20 -15.99 -9.71
N ALA A 285 -26.19 -15.16 -9.42
CA ALA A 285 -24.79 -15.57 -9.38
C ALA A 285 -24.55 -16.68 -8.36
N ALA A 286 -25.10 -16.55 -7.14
CA ALA A 286 -24.97 -17.54 -6.08
C ALA A 286 -25.55 -18.91 -6.47
N SER A 287 -26.58 -18.94 -7.33
CA SER A 287 -27.25 -20.16 -7.76
C SER A 287 -26.64 -20.79 -9.02
N ASN A 288 -26.01 -19.99 -9.90
CA ASN A 288 -25.62 -20.42 -11.25
C ASN A 288 -24.11 -20.41 -11.51
N LEU A 289 -23.32 -19.76 -10.66
CA LEU A 289 -21.88 -19.66 -10.84
C LEU A 289 -21.16 -20.36 -9.69
N SER A 290 -20.28 -21.29 -10.06
CA SER A 290 -19.22 -21.77 -9.17
C SER A 290 -18.19 -20.64 -9.02
N VAL A 291 -18.46 -19.70 -8.13
CA VAL A 291 -17.47 -18.69 -7.75
C VAL A 291 -16.36 -19.44 -7.01
N SER A 292 -15.12 -19.31 -7.49
CA SER A 292 -13.94 -19.84 -6.80
C SER A 292 -13.99 -19.38 -5.34
N GLY A 293 -13.67 -20.28 -4.41
CA GLY A 293 -13.66 -19.99 -2.98
C GLY A 293 -12.79 -18.78 -2.61
N PRO A 294 -12.82 -18.34 -1.35
CA PRO A 294 -12.00 -17.23 -0.88
C PRO A 294 -10.52 -17.45 -1.22
N ALA A 295 -9.77 -16.34 -1.34
CA ALA A 295 -8.33 -16.38 -1.58
C ALA A 295 -7.64 -17.34 -0.60
N VAL A 296 -6.74 -18.17 -1.11
CA VAL A 296 -6.13 -19.26 -0.32
C VAL A 296 -5.14 -18.65 0.66
N LYS A 297 -5.24 -19.06 1.93
CA LYS A 297 -4.27 -18.72 2.98
C LYS A 297 -2.95 -19.47 2.78
N LEU A 298 -1.82 -18.90 3.17
CA LEU A 298 -0.50 -19.52 3.03
C LEU A 298 -0.41 -20.89 3.70
N SER A 299 -1.07 -21.08 4.85
CA SER A 299 -1.16 -22.38 5.54
C SER A 299 -1.85 -23.48 4.73
N GLY A 300 -2.79 -23.12 3.86
CA GLY A 300 -3.57 -24.06 3.04
C GLY A 300 -2.99 -24.33 1.65
N VAL A 301 -1.86 -23.73 1.30
CA VAL A 301 -1.25 -23.85 -0.03
C VAL A 301 -0.81 -25.28 -0.30
N GLN A 302 -1.11 -25.77 -1.50
CA GLN A 302 -0.62 -27.06 -2.00
C GLN A 302 0.48 -26.85 -3.06
N PRO A 303 1.39 -27.82 -3.23
CA PRO A 303 2.39 -27.78 -4.30
C PRO A 303 1.78 -27.88 -5.70
N MET A 304 2.46 -27.30 -6.70
CA MET A 304 2.11 -27.39 -8.13
C MET A 304 0.73 -26.82 -8.49
N LEU A 305 0.23 -25.83 -7.74
CA LEU A 305 -1.07 -25.21 -7.99
C LEU A 305 -0.95 -23.72 -8.35
N PHE A 306 -2.00 -23.25 -9.03
CA PHE A 306 -2.24 -21.82 -9.25
C PHE A 306 -3.34 -21.34 -8.31
N PHE A 307 -3.09 -20.24 -7.60
CA PHE A 307 -4.07 -19.64 -6.70
C PHE A 307 -3.91 -18.13 -6.57
N ASP A 308 -4.94 -17.50 -6.00
CA ASP A 308 -4.93 -16.08 -5.67
C ASP A 308 -4.61 -15.91 -4.17
N LEU A 309 -3.67 -15.02 -3.86
CA LEU A 309 -3.25 -14.71 -2.48
C LEU A 309 -3.64 -13.29 -2.11
N THR A 310 -4.28 -13.11 -0.97
CA THR A 310 -4.45 -11.80 -0.32
C THR A 310 -3.45 -11.67 0.82
N CYS A 311 -2.56 -10.69 0.75
CA CYS A 311 -1.43 -10.56 1.67
C CYS A 311 -1.02 -9.09 1.87
N GLN A 312 -0.17 -8.84 2.88
CA GLN A 312 0.52 -7.57 3.06
C GLN A 312 1.95 -7.66 2.53
N LEU A 313 2.42 -6.60 1.87
CA LEU A 313 3.80 -6.45 1.42
C LEU A 313 4.68 -5.95 2.57
N VAL A 314 5.69 -6.73 2.98
CA VAL A 314 6.60 -6.37 4.09
C VAL A 314 8.02 -6.06 3.62
N GLY A 315 8.40 -6.56 2.44
CA GLY A 315 9.66 -6.21 1.83
C GLY A 315 9.66 -6.44 0.33
N LYS A 316 10.62 -5.83 -0.35
CA LYS A 316 10.82 -6.01 -1.80
C LYS A 316 12.27 -5.83 -2.16
N ALA A 317 12.74 -6.50 -3.20
CA ALA A 317 14.14 -6.40 -3.61
C ALA A 317 14.32 -6.63 -5.11
N LYS A 318 15.34 -6.00 -5.67
CA LYS A 318 15.81 -6.30 -7.02
C LYS A 318 16.62 -7.61 -6.99
N VAL A 319 16.36 -8.52 -7.94
CA VAL A 319 17.09 -9.79 -8.08
C VAL A 319 17.98 -9.72 -9.31
N ASP A 320 17.46 -10.07 -10.48
CA ASP A 320 18.07 -9.79 -11.79
C ASP A 320 17.17 -8.84 -12.58
N GLY A 321 17.64 -8.21 -13.65
CA GLY A 321 16.84 -7.21 -14.38
C GLY A 321 15.47 -7.72 -14.88
N SER A 322 15.32 -9.05 -15.00
CA SER A 322 14.13 -9.78 -15.48
C SER A 322 13.18 -10.23 -14.38
N SER A 323 13.58 -10.15 -13.11
CA SER A 323 12.79 -10.61 -11.97
C SER A 323 12.85 -9.65 -10.78
N PHE A 324 11.86 -9.74 -9.91
CA PHE A 324 11.77 -8.89 -8.73
C PHE A 324 11.18 -9.67 -7.56
N LEU A 325 11.76 -9.50 -6.38
CA LEU A 325 11.34 -10.18 -5.16
C LEU A 325 10.28 -9.36 -4.44
N LEU A 326 9.18 -10.01 -4.05
CA LEU A 326 8.21 -9.52 -3.08
C LEU A 326 8.22 -10.43 -1.86
N LYS A 327 8.50 -9.89 -0.67
CA LYS A 327 8.32 -10.56 0.61
C LYS A 327 6.96 -10.19 1.16
N VAL A 328 6.10 -11.19 1.29
CA VAL A 328 4.69 -10.99 1.69
C VAL A 328 4.29 -11.96 2.81
N TRP A 329 3.23 -11.63 3.52
CA TRP A 329 2.64 -12.49 4.55
C TRP A 329 1.13 -12.26 4.66
N ASP A 330 0.40 -13.26 5.15
CA ASP A 330 -1.04 -13.20 5.40
C ASP A 330 -1.43 -13.52 6.87
N GLY A 331 -0.42 -13.59 7.74
CA GLY A 331 -0.52 -13.97 9.15
C GLY A 331 -0.44 -15.48 9.41
N THR A 332 -0.45 -16.31 8.38
CA THR A 332 -0.38 -17.78 8.53
C THR A 332 0.98 -18.32 8.08
N LYS A 333 1.46 -19.36 8.77
CA LYS A 333 2.69 -20.07 8.37
C LYS A 333 2.39 -21.05 7.24
N CYS A 334 3.20 -21.02 6.19
CA CYS A 334 3.13 -22.03 5.11
C CYS A 334 3.43 -23.43 5.68
N SER A 335 2.62 -24.42 5.28
CA SER A 335 2.77 -25.81 5.73
C SER A 335 4.06 -26.47 5.22
N TYR A 336 4.64 -25.94 4.15
CA TYR A 336 5.88 -26.42 3.54
C TYR A 336 7.03 -25.42 3.78
N PRO A 337 8.28 -25.90 3.95
CA PRO A 337 9.45 -25.03 3.87
C PRO A 337 9.41 -24.21 2.59
N THR A 338 9.70 -22.92 2.67
CA THR A 338 9.66 -22.02 1.50
C THR A 338 11.07 -21.61 1.12
N TRP A 339 11.31 -21.42 -0.17
CA TRP A 339 12.60 -20.90 -0.62
C TRP A 339 12.86 -19.50 -0.05
N LYS A 340 14.14 -19.14 0.07
CA LYS A 340 14.57 -17.78 0.36
C LYS A 340 15.43 -17.32 -0.81
N VAL A 341 14.93 -16.32 -1.54
CA VAL A 341 15.61 -15.85 -2.74
C VAL A 341 16.85 -15.07 -2.30
N PRO A 342 18.06 -15.44 -2.76
CA PRO A 342 19.28 -14.75 -2.38
C PRO A 342 19.25 -13.33 -2.96
N VAL A 343 19.25 -12.33 -2.06
CA VAL A 343 19.26 -10.91 -2.42
C VAL A 343 20.29 -10.17 -1.59
N GLU A 344 20.96 -9.20 -2.21
CA GLU A 344 21.92 -8.34 -1.54
C GLU A 344 21.23 -7.51 -0.45
N ALA A 345 21.84 -7.43 0.74
CA ALA A 345 21.25 -6.72 1.88
C ALA A 345 21.00 -5.22 1.64
N ARG A 346 21.66 -4.62 0.66
CA ARG A 346 21.46 -3.22 0.23
C ARG A 346 20.26 -3.03 -0.68
N ASP A 347 19.87 -4.07 -1.42
CA ASP A 347 18.79 -4.03 -2.41
C ASP A 347 17.45 -4.45 -1.81
N LEU A 348 17.45 -4.98 -0.57
CA LEU A 348 16.27 -5.30 0.20
C LEU A 348 15.68 -4.05 0.87
N GLU A 349 14.53 -3.62 0.37
CA GLU A 349 13.69 -2.58 0.96
C GLU A 349 12.69 -3.23 1.94
N GLY A 350 12.56 -2.69 3.14
CA GLY A 350 11.65 -3.17 4.19
C GLY A 350 12.19 -2.88 5.59
N GLU A 351 11.31 -2.94 6.59
CA GLU A 351 11.71 -2.76 7.98
C GLU A 351 12.44 -4.02 8.46
N ARG A 352 13.74 -3.89 8.75
CA ARG A 352 14.60 -5.04 9.07
C ARG A 352 14.12 -5.79 10.32
N VAL A 353 13.74 -5.05 11.37
CA VAL A 353 13.25 -5.63 12.63
C VAL A 353 11.99 -6.47 12.36
N LEU A 354 11.02 -5.90 11.63
CA LEU A 354 9.79 -6.61 11.28
C LEU A 354 10.07 -7.85 10.42
N LEU A 355 10.94 -7.76 9.42
CA LEU A 355 11.32 -8.92 8.60
C LEU A 355 12.01 -10.02 9.44
N HIS A 356 12.84 -9.64 10.42
CA HIS A 356 13.47 -10.55 11.37
C HIS A 356 12.49 -11.13 12.40
N GLN A 357 11.41 -10.44 12.74
CA GLN A 357 10.36 -10.97 13.62
C GLN A 357 9.43 -11.92 12.87
N LEU A 358 9.09 -11.60 11.62
CA LEU A 358 8.15 -12.39 10.83
C LEU A 358 8.74 -13.69 10.30
N GLN A 359 10.06 -13.79 10.11
CA GLN A 359 10.80 -15.00 9.68
C GLN A 359 10.01 -15.95 8.76
N ASN A 360 9.49 -17.03 9.33
CA ASN A 360 8.82 -18.15 8.68
C ASN A 360 7.35 -17.89 8.32
N LEU A 361 6.77 -16.77 8.77
CA LEU A 361 5.46 -16.27 8.33
C LEU A 361 5.55 -15.56 6.98
N THR A 362 6.75 -15.13 6.57
CA THR A 362 6.95 -14.49 5.27
C THR A 362 7.29 -15.53 4.20
N VAL A 363 6.74 -15.30 3.01
CA VAL A 363 7.09 -16.04 1.80
C VAL A 363 7.70 -15.11 0.76
N ASP A 364 8.66 -15.65 0.02
CA ASP A 364 9.34 -14.96 -1.08
C ASP A 364 8.61 -15.29 -2.37
N ILE A 365 8.07 -14.27 -3.06
CA ILE A 365 7.44 -14.42 -4.38
C ILE A 365 8.34 -13.76 -5.42
N LEU A 366 8.78 -14.55 -6.40
CA LEU A 366 9.56 -14.04 -7.52
C LEU A 366 8.64 -13.71 -8.69
N VAL A 367 8.61 -12.44 -9.09
CA VAL A 367 7.77 -11.94 -10.19
C VAL A 367 8.62 -11.62 -11.41
N TYR A 368 8.11 -11.91 -12.60
CA TYR A 368 8.89 -11.84 -13.84
C TYR A 368 8.32 -10.84 -14.87
N ASP A 369 9.18 -10.42 -15.80
CA ASP A 369 8.83 -9.74 -17.05
C ASP A 369 7.97 -8.46 -16.86
N ASN A 370 6.75 -8.44 -17.41
CA ASN A 370 5.83 -7.30 -17.39
C ASN A 370 5.34 -6.94 -15.98
N HIS A 371 5.55 -7.80 -14.98
CA HIS A 371 5.16 -7.53 -13.59
C HIS A 371 6.22 -6.75 -12.82
N VAL A 372 7.47 -6.72 -13.28
CA VAL A 372 8.61 -6.11 -12.57
C VAL A 372 8.41 -4.62 -12.33
N GLN A 373 7.93 -3.87 -13.32
CA GLN A 373 7.72 -2.42 -13.17
C GLN A 373 6.65 -2.10 -12.12
N LEU A 374 5.55 -2.85 -12.13
CA LEU A 374 4.51 -2.73 -11.12
C LEU A 374 5.07 -3.07 -9.74
N ALA A 375 5.78 -4.18 -9.60
CA ALA A 375 6.36 -4.64 -8.34
C ALA A 375 7.34 -3.62 -7.72
N LYS A 376 8.16 -2.95 -8.54
CA LYS A 376 9.03 -1.84 -8.11
C LYS A 376 8.24 -0.67 -7.53
N SER A 377 7.11 -0.33 -8.15
CA SER A 377 6.27 0.81 -7.74
C SER A 377 5.41 0.57 -6.49
N LEU A 378 5.29 -0.69 -6.03
CA LEU A 378 4.51 -1.04 -4.84
C LEU A 378 5.10 -0.40 -3.58
N LYS A 379 4.22 0.08 -2.70
CA LYS A 379 4.61 0.65 -1.40
C LYS A 379 4.62 -0.46 -0.35
N ILE A 380 5.69 -0.52 0.44
CA ILE A 380 5.77 -1.43 1.59
C ILE A 380 4.66 -1.08 2.59
N GLY A 381 4.07 -2.10 3.22
CA GLY A 381 2.90 -2.00 4.08
C GLY A 381 1.56 -2.06 3.35
N SER A 382 1.55 -1.94 2.01
CA SER A 382 0.31 -2.04 1.23
C SER A 382 -0.25 -3.46 1.20
N PHE A 383 -1.58 -3.56 1.09
CA PHE A 383 -2.29 -4.81 0.93
C PHE A 383 -2.47 -5.14 -0.54
N LEU A 384 -2.19 -6.39 -0.89
CA LEU A 384 -2.16 -6.87 -2.27
C LEU A 384 -3.11 -8.05 -2.42
N ARG A 385 -3.69 -8.18 -3.60
CA ARG A 385 -4.16 -9.45 -4.14
C ARG A 385 -3.29 -9.81 -5.34
N ILE A 386 -2.56 -10.92 -5.22
CA ILE A 386 -1.71 -11.43 -6.28
C ILE A 386 -2.45 -12.60 -6.93
N TYR A 387 -2.74 -12.46 -8.22
CA TYR A 387 -3.60 -13.38 -8.95
C TYR A 387 -2.79 -14.46 -9.66
N SER A 388 -3.26 -15.70 -9.61
CA SER A 388 -2.67 -16.85 -10.30
C SER A 388 -1.17 -17.04 -10.01
N ILE A 389 -0.78 -16.99 -8.74
CA ILE A 389 0.57 -17.39 -8.28
C ILE A 389 0.75 -18.87 -8.51
N HIS A 390 1.90 -19.27 -9.04
CA HIS A 390 2.28 -20.66 -9.22
C HIS A 390 3.16 -21.12 -8.06
N THR A 391 2.78 -22.19 -7.39
CA THR A 391 3.68 -22.90 -6.47
C THR A 391 4.39 -24.03 -7.18
N LYS A 392 5.70 -24.13 -7.00
CA LYS A 392 6.51 -25.23 -7.53
C LYS A 392 7.19 -25.93 -6.37
N GLN A 393 7.10 -27.26 -6.34
CA GLN A 393 7.94 -28.04 -5.44
C GLN A 393 9.29 -28.23 -6.10
N ALA A 394 10.35 -27.83 -5.42
CA ALA A 394 11.71 -28.13 -5.82
C ALA A 394 12.29 -29.17 -4.85
N SER A 395 12.76 -30.28 -5.40
CA SER A 395 13.63 -31.23 -4.71
C SER A 395 15.06 -30.87 -5.07
N ALA A 396 15.91 -30.61 -4.07
CA ALA A 396 17.34 -30.55 -4.32
C ALA A 396 17.83 -31.99 -4.57
N ASP A 397 18.61 -32.22 -5.64
CA ASP A 397 19.18 -33.53 -5.99
C ASP A 397 20.14 -34.11 -4.92
N ASP A 398 20.35 -33.41 -3.80
CA ASP A 398 21.31 -33.81 -2.76
C ASP A 398 20.91 -33.45 -1.31
N LYS A 399 19.65 -33.02 -1.05
CA LYS A 399 19.14 -32.82 0.32
C LYS A 399 17.67 -33.23 0.44
N ASP A 400 17.39 -34.05 1.45
CA ASP A 400 16.09 -34.67 1.81
C ASP A 400 14.93 -33.71 2.11
N VAL A 401 15.08 -32.39 1.91
CA VAL A 401 14.06 -31.39 2.27
C VAL A 401 13.60 -30.65 1.01
N SER A 402 12.42 -31.04 0.51
CA SER A 402 11.76 -30.30 -0.57
C SER A 402 11.25 -28.95 -0.07
N HIS A 403 11.50 -27.88 -0.82
CA HIS A 403 10.95 -26.55 -0.55
C HIS A 403 9.94 -26.12 -1.60
N LEU A 404 9.11 -25.16 -1.22
CA LEU A 404 8.08 -24.56 -2.06
C LEU A 404 8.55 -23.20 -2.59
N GLU A 405 8.53 -23.06 -3.90
CA GLU A 405 8.87 -21.84 -4.61
C GLU A 405 7.59 -21.15 -5.09
N PHE A 406 7.52 -19.83 -4.96
CA PHE A 406 6.37 -19.03 -5.41
C PHE A 406 6.76 -18.14 -6.58
N HIS A 407 6.07 -18.34 -7.71
CA HIS A 407 6.37 -17.66 -8.96
C HIS A 407 5.15 -16.93 -9.49
N LEU A 408 5.33 -15.67 -9.86
CA LEU A 408 4.40 -14.95 -10.72
C LEU A 408 5.01 -14.81 -12.11
N HIS A 409 4.80 -15.84 -12.93
CA HIS A 409 5.30 -15.92 -14.31
C HIS A 409 4.86 -14.73 -15.15
N GLY A 410 5.70 -14.35 -16.13
CA GLY A 410 5.37 -13.31 -17.09
C GLY A 410 4.12 -13.59 -17.93
N GLY A 411 3.60 -12.53 -18.53
CA GLY A 411 2.36 -12.52 -19.30
C GLY A 411 1.11 -12.51 -18.42
N THR A 412 -0.05 -12.27 -19.05
CA THR A 412 -1.33 -12.03 -18.36
C THR A 412 -2.33 -13.18 -18.54
N CYS A 413 -1.86 -14.38 -18.90
CA CYS A 413 -2.74 -15.54 -19.03
C CYS A 413 -3.36 -15.89 -17.67
N TYR A 414 -4.59 -16.41 -17.71
CA TYR A 414 -5.35 -16.79 -16.50
C TYR A 414 -5.53 -15.67 -15.46
N GLY A 415 -5.40 -14.40 -15.85
CA GLY A 415 -5.58 -13.28 -14.93
C GLY A 415 -4.35 -12.95 -14.09
N ARG A 416 -3.19 -13.55 -14.39
CA ARG A 416 -1.92 -13.25 -13.71
C ARG A 416 -1.67 -11.74 -13.61
N GLY A 417 -1.40 -11.29 -12.40
CA GLY A 417 -1.14 -9.89 -12.11
C GLY A 417 -1.19 -9.59 -10.62
N ILE A 418 -1.03 -8.32 -10.29
CA ILE A 418 -1.03 -7.81 -8.92
C ILE A 418 -2.07 -6.69 -8.86
N GLY A 419 -3.00 -6.79 -7.92
CA GLY A 419 -3.94 -5.72 -7.57
C GLY A 419 -3.62 -5.16 -6.20
N VAL A 420 -3.59 -3.83 -6.08
CA VAL A 420 -3.49 -3.17 -4.77
C VAL A 420 -4.89 -3.04 -4.18
N LEU A 421 -5.07 -3.53 -2.95
CA LEU A 421 -6.34 -3.46 -2.25
C LEU A 421 -6.36 -2.25 -1.29
N PRO A 422 -7.42 -1.42 -1.30
CA PRO A 422 -7.54 -0.31 -0.35
C PRO A 422 -7.93 -0.82 1.04
N GLU A 423 -7.59 -0.08 2.10
CA GLU A 423 -7.98 -0.40 3.49
C GLU A 423 -9.50 -0.44 3.72
N SER A 424 -10.29 0.18 2.84
CA SER A 424 -11.75 0.09 2.87
C SER A 424 -12.29 -1.27 2.43
N ASN A 425 -11.48 -2.11 1.78
CA ASN A 425 -11.87 -3.43 1.31
C ASN A 425 -12.16 -4.37 2.50
N PRO A 426 -13.27 -5.14 2.49
CA PRO A 426 -13.62 -6.04 3.59
C PRO A 426 -12.56 -7.12 3.86
N ASP A 427 -11.99 -7.71 2.81
CA ASP A 427 -10.94 -8.73 2.91
C ASP A 427 -9.67 -8.14 3.56
N VAL A 428 -9.40 -6.85 3.34
CA VAL A 428 -8.27 -6.15 3.97
C VAL A 428 -8.54 -5.85 5.44
N LYS A 429 -9.78 -5.49 5.81
CA LYS A 429 -10.14 -5.27 7.21
C LYS A 429 -10.01 -6.56 8.03
N GLU A 430 -10.48 -7.68 7.47
CA GLU A 430 -10.33 -9.00 8.07
C GLU A 430 -8.86 -9.39 8.17
N LEU A 431 -8.09 -9.24 7.09
CA LEU A 431 -6.66 -9.53 7.10
C LEU A 431 -5.95 -8.67 8.14
N LYS A 432 -6.16 -7.35 8.16
CA LYS A 432 -5.50 -6.43 9.09
C LYS A 432 -5.78 -6.79 10.55
N ALA A 433 -7.04 -7.04 10.90
CA ALA A 433 -7.42 -7.49 12.24
C ALA A 433 -6.75 -8.81 12.61
N PHE A 434 -6.62 -9.73 11.65
CA PHE A 434 -5.91 -10.99 11.86
C PHE A 434 -4.40 -10.77 12.06
N LEU A 435 -3.74 -9.95 11.22
CA LEU A 435 -2.32 -9.63 11.35
C LEU A 435 -1.99 -8.97 12.70
N GLU A 436 -2.86 -8.08 13.18
CA GLU A 436 -2.74 -7.42 14.50
C GLU A 436 -2.92 -8.40 15.67
N SER A 437 -3.64 -9.50 15.47
CA SER A 437 -3.83 -10.56 16.48
C SER A 437 -2.68 -11.56 16.56
N VAL A 438 -1.79 -11.59 15.57
CA VAL A 438 -0.63 -12.48 15.57
C VAL A 438 0.37 -11.96 16.59
N ASP A 439 0.52 -12.68 17.71
CA ASP A 439 1.51 -12.37 18.73
C ASP A 439 2.92 -12.68 18.21
N LEU A 440 3.64 -11.62 17.83
CA LEU A 440 5.02 -11.71 17.38
C LEU A 440 5.99 -12.05 18.53
N ALA A 441 5.58 -11.86 19.79
CA ALA A 441 6.41 -12.17 20.97
C ALA A 441 6.42 -13.66 21.31
N GLY A 442 5.34 -14.40 21.03
CA GLY A 442 5.22 -15.84 21.31
C GLY A 442 6.09 -16.76 20.46
N SER A 443 6.68 -16.27 19.36
CA SER A 443 7.57 -17.08 18.49
C SER A 443 8.99 -17.25 19.03
N GLN A 444 9.36 -16.54 20.10
CA GLN A 444 10.69 -16.66 20.73
C GLN A 444 10.81 -17.81 21.74
N ASN A 445 9.71 -18.46 22.12
CA ASN A 445 9.70 -19.40 23.25
C ASN A 445 9.85 -20.89 22.89
N MET A 446 10.25 -21.22 21.65
CA MET A 446 10.57 -22.62 21.31
C MET A 446 11.96 -22.83 20.66
N GLU A 447 12.73 -21.75 20.47
CA GLU A 447 14.14 -21.80 20.09
C GLU A 447 14.93 -20.80 20.93
N SER A 448 14.93 -20.97 22.26
CA SER A 448 15.88 -20.32 23.14
C SER A 448 16.55 -21.36 24.02
N MET A 449 17.56 -22.02 23.45
CA MET A 449 18.83 -22.37 24.10
C MET A 449 19.66 -23.25 23.14
N SER A 450 20.19 -22.63 22.08
CA SER A 450 21.53 -22.97 21.59
C SER A 450 22.14 -21.75 20.94
N SER A 451 23.10 -21.19 21.65
CA SER A 451 24.01 -20.13 21.26
C SER A 451 24.57 -20.29 19.84
N VAL A 452 24.46 -19.21 19.05
CA VAL A 452 25.31 -18.83 17.91
C VAL A 452 25.28 -19.76 16.69
N GLU A 453 24.25 -19.63 15.85
CA GLU A 453 24.34 -19.98 14.41
C GLU A 453 24.32 -18.70 13.57
N LEU A 454 25.50 -18.09 13.49
CA LEU A 454 25.87 -17.20 12.39
C LEU A 454 26.64 -18.04 11.36
N ASP A 455 26.06 -19.17 10.94
CA ASP A 455 26.64 -20.06 9.94
C ASP A 455 25.55 -20.86 9.22
N GLY A 456 25.03 -20.28 8.13
CA GLY A 456 24.04 -20.95 7.27
C GLY A 456 24.04 -20.49 5.81
N THR A 457 24.80 -19.45 5.46
CA THR A 457 24.76 -18.83 4.12
C THR A 457 25.76 -19.41 3.12
N PHE A 458 26.57 -20.41 3.47
CA PHE A 458 27.58 -20.95 2.55
C PHE A 458 27.67 -22.47 2.54
N ASN A 459 26.58 -23.15 2.19
CA ASN A 459 26.64 -24.57 1.82
C ASN A 459 25.85 -24.82 0.54
N ASN A 460 26.50 -24.59 -0.60
CA ASN A 460 26.60 -25.51 -1.74
C ASN A 460 27.51 -24.87 -2.80
N ILE A 461 28.81 -24.87 -2.49
CA ILE A 461 29.90 -24.62 -3.43
C ILE A 461 30.09 -25.92 -4.20
N THR A 462 29.44 -26.06 -5.35
CA THR A 462 29.86 -27.04 -6.37
C THR A 462 29.33 -26.66 -7.75
N ASP A 463 28.18 -25.99 -7.83
CA ASP A 463 27.61 -25.57 -9.12
C ASP A 463 28.02 -24.13 -9.56
N LEU A 464 28.74 -23.42 -8.68
CA LEU A 464 29.13 -22.03 -8.90
C LEU A 464 30.55 -21.87 -9.50
N GLU A 465 31.31 -22.95 -9.69
CA GLU A 465 32.68 -22.86 -10.21
C GLU A 465 32.75 -22.40 -11.67
N SER A 466 31.70 -22.60 -12.47
CA SER A 466 31.66 -22.16 -13.88
C SER A 466 31.32 -20.67 -14.03
N HIS A 467 30.52 -20.10 -13.13
CA HIS A 467 30.03 -18.73 -13.24
C HIS A 467 30.85 -17.69 -12.45
N LEU A 468 31.62 -18.11 -11.43
CA LEU A 468 32.39 -17.17 -10.60
C LEU A 468 33.72 -16.68 -11.23
N GLN A 469 34.13 -17.22 -12.38
CA GLN A 469 35.39 -16.84 -13.03
C GLN A 469 35.43 -15.39 -13.52
N ARG A 470 34.28 -14.70 -13.60
CA ARG A 470 34.20 -13.34 -14.16
C ARG A 470 34.06 -12.21 -13.12
N CYS A 471 33.88 -12.50 -11.83
CA CYS A 471 33.51 -11.48 -10.82
C CYS A 471 34.39 -11.40 -9.56
N GLN A 472 35.61 -11.97 -9.53
CA GLN A 472 36.50 -11.88 -8.36
C GLN A 472 37.60 -10.81 -8.50
N GLN A 473 37.21 -9.52 -8.57
CA GLN A 473 38.18 -8.40 -8.53
C GLN A 473 38.11 -7.56 -7.24
N LEU A 474 37.44 -8.00 -6.18
CA LEU A 474 37.40 -7.30 -4.89
C LEU A 474 38.01 -8.16 -3.77
N SER A 475 38.88 -7.57 -2.96
CA SER A 475 39.52 -8.22 -1.80
C SER A 475 38.57 -8.21 -0.60
N VAL A 476 38.38 -9.36 0.05
CA VAL A 476 37.51 -9.54 1.22
C VAL A 476 38.04 -8.82 2.47
N THR A 477 39.36 -8.59 2.54
CA THR A 477 40.01 -7.87 3.65
C THR A 477 40.54 -6.53 3.15
N VAL A 478 40.07 -5.42 3.72
CA VAL A 478 40.58 -4.07 3.46
C VAL A 478 41.64 -3.77 4.51
N LEU A 479 42.92 -3.81 4.12
CA LEU A 479 44.01 -3.37 4.99
C LEU A 479 44.03 -1.84 5.00
N THR A 480 43.70 -1.23 6.14
CA THR A 480 43.74 0.23 6.34
C THR A 480 45.15 0.74 6.62
N ASP A 481 46.06 -0.14 6.99
CA ASP A 481 47.46 0.16 7.34
C ASP A 481 48.43 -0.32 6.25
N HIS A 482 49.67 0.19 6.24
CA HIS A 482 50.75 -0.16 5.29
C HIS A 482 50.41 0.05 3.80
N GLN A 483 49.70 1.14 3.46
CA GLN A 483 49.36 1.48 2.07
C GLN A 483 50.57 1.84 1.20
N ASP A 484 51.70 2.18 1.82
CA ASP A 484 53.00 2.48 1.22
C ASP A 484 53.67 1.24 0.59
N LEU A 485 53.29 0.03 1.02
CA LEU A 485 53.79 -1.22 0.45
C LEU A 485 53.00 -1.59 -0.82
N ASN A 486 53.74 -1.88 -1.89
CA ASN A 486 53.19 -2.42 -3.13
C ASN A 486 52.86 -3.91 -3.02
N ASN A 487 51.88 -4.37 -3.81
CA ASN A 487 51.53 -5.78 -3.88
C ASN A 487 52.71 -6.60 -4.43
N THR A 488 53.16 -7.57 -3.64
CA THR A 488 54.26 -8.49 -3.96
C THR A 488 53.69 -9.84 -4.40
N GLU A 489 54.30 -10.46 -5.42
CA GLU A 489 53.91 -11.79 -5.86
C GLU A 489 54.35 -12.87 -4.87
N LEU A 490 53.52 -13.91 -4.68
CA LEU A 490 53.82 -15.04 -3.79
C LEU A 490 55.15 -15.72 -4.13
N LYS A 491 55.50 -15.79 -5.43
CA LYS A 491 56.77 -16.39 -5.88
C LYS A 491 57.97 -15.62 -5.33
N THR A 492 57.91 -14.30 -5.27
CA THR A 492 58.99 -13.47 -4.74
C THR A 492 59.19 -13.69 -3.25
N ILE A 493 58.09 -13.88 -2.51
CA ILE A 493 58.10 -14.12 -1.06
C ILE A 493 58.69 -15.48 -0.74
N LEU A 494 58.28 -16.53 -1.45
CA LEU A 494 58.78 -17.89 -1.26
C LEU A 494 60.29 -18.02 -1.51
N ASN A 495 60.88 -17.11 -2.28
CA ASN A 495 62.30 -17.09 -2.62
C ASN A 495 63.11 -16.05 -1.81
N SER A 496 62.48 -15.39 -0.84
CA SER A 496 63.12 -14.37 -0.01
C SER A 496 63.65 -14.94 1.31
N ALA A 497 64.72 -14.34 1.83
CA ALA A 497 65.23 -14.66 3.16
C ALA A 497 64.47 -13.84 4.22
N ALA A 498 63.96 -14.51 5.25
CA ALA A 498 63.30 -13.86 6.39
C ALA A 498 64.32 -13.10 7.28
N PRO A 499 63.92 -12.01 7.97
CA PRO A 499 62.57 -11.41 8.01
C PRO A 499 62.39 -10.25 7.01
N GLN A 500 61.28 -10.23 6.28
CA GLN A 500 60.86 -9.12 5.41
C GLN A 500 59.33 -8.91 5.53
N GLN A 501 58.88 -7.68 5.28
CA GLN A 501 57.45 -7.33 5.28
C GLN A 501 56.96 -7.17 3.85
N TYR A 502 55.81 -7.78 3.53
CA TYR A 502 55.22 -7.74 2.20
C TYR A 502 53.72 -7.47 2.29
N ARG A 503 53.20 -6.75 1.30
CA ARG A 503 51.75 -6.68 1.05
C ARG A 503 51.40 -7.66 -0.06
N ILE A 504 50.40 -8.51 0.17
CA ILE A 504 49.99 -9.52 -0.82
C ILE A 504 48.50 -9.47 -1.10
N ARG A 505 48.16 -9.87 -2.33
CA ARG A 505 46.79 -10.21 -2.71
C ARG A 505 46.76 -11.68 -3.12
N ALA A 506 46.14 -12.51 -2.29
CA ALA A 506 46.03 -13.95 -2.53
C ALA A 506 44.57 -14.41 -2.46
N LYS A 507 44.24 -15.45 -3.21
CA LYS A 507 42.97 -16.16 -3.11
C LYS A 507 43.14 -17.32 -2.13
N LEU A 508 42.35 -17.34 -1.06
CA LEU A 508 42.28 -18.49 -0.16
C LEU A 508 41.74 -19.69 -0.95
N ARG A 509 42.55 -20.74 -1.09
CA ARG A 509 42.13 -21.99 -1.75
C ARG A 509 41.57 -23.01 -0.76
N THR A 510 42.23 -23.12 0.39
CA THR A 510 41.93 -24.07 1.46
C THR A 510 42.39 -23.47 2.77
N TYR A 511 41.74 -23.82 3.87
CA TYR A 511 42.18 -23.45 5.23
C TYR A 511 42.34 -24.70 6.10
N LYS A 512 43.14 -24.58 7.15
CA LYS A 512 43.28 -25.61 8.20
C LYS A 512 43.32 -24.90 9.56
N PRO A 513 42.66 -25.44 10.59
CA PRO A 513 41.88 -26.69 10.60
C PRO A 513 40.53 -26.57 9.85
N GLN A 514 39.97 -27.71 9.40
CA GLN A 514 38.72 -27.74 8.63
C GLN A 514 37.49 -27.36 9.47
N LYS A 515 37.53 -27.72 10.75
CA LYS A 515 36.50 -27.34 11.71
C LYS A 515 36.88 -26.01 12.35
N LEU A 516 36.08 -24.98 12.12
CA LEU A 516 36.42 -23.60 12.53
C LEU A 516 36.67 -23.47 14.03
N TYR A 517 35.92 -24.18 14.87
CA TYR A 517 36.10 -24.17 16.32
C TYR A 517 37.50 -24.63 16.78
N GLN A 518 38.18 -25.48 16.00
CA GLN A 518 39.57 -25.91 16.28
C GLN A 518 40.61 -24.82 15.94
N SER A 519 40.20 -23.75 15.28
CA SER A 519 41.05 -22.59 15.01
C SER A 519 41.27 -21.75 16.26
N ILE A 520 40.45 -21.97 17.29
CA ILE A 520 40.57 -21.34 18.61
C ILE A 520 41.23 -22.35 19.54
N LYS A 521 42.31 -21.94 20.19
CA LYS A 521 43.05 -22.77 21.15
C LYS A 521 43.28 -21.97 22.43
N LEU A 522 43.25 -22.68 23.55
CA LEU A 522 43.63 -22.13 24.85
C LEU A 522 45.16 -21.98 24.88
N HIS A 523 45.63 -20.73 24.97
CA HIS A 523 47.05 -20.42 25.07
C HIS A 523 47.43 -20.09 26.51
N CYS A 524 48.42 -20.79 27.05
CA CYS A 524 49.03 -20.42 28.32
C CYS A 524 50.27 -19.55 28.07
N SER A 525 50.19 -18.26 28.39
CA SER A 525 51.31 -17.32 28.23
C SER A 525 52.54 -17.65 29.10
N LYS A 526 52.40 -18.47 30.14
CA LYS A 526 53.49 -18.85 31.06
C LYS A 526 54.32 -20.02 30.55
N CYS A 527 53.68 -21.06 30.00
CA CYS A 527 54.37 -22.26 29.50
C CYS A 527 54.32 -22.39 27.97
N ASN A 528 53.71 -21.42 27.29
CA ASN A 528 53.53 -21.35 25.85
C ASN A 528 52.80 -22.57 25.25
N SER A 529 52.02 -23.29 26.07
CA SER A 529 51.22 -24.43 25.62
C SER A 529 49.96 -23.96 24.90
N LEU A 530 49.56 -24.75 23.90
CA LEU A 530 48.29 -24.61 23.19
C LEU A 530 47.45 -25.85 23.44
N GLN A 531 46.27 -25.68 24.00
CA GLN A 531 45.30 -26.75 24.25
C GLN A 531 44.03 -26.53 23.41
N GLU A 532 43.34 -27.61 23.07
CA GLU A 532 42.02 -27.54 22.44
C GLU A 532 40.99 -27.02 23.45
N VAL A 533 39.93 -26.38 22.96
CA VAL A 533 38.78 -26.02 23.80
C VAL A 533 38.02 -27.31 24.10
N PRO A 534 37.78 -27.68 25.39
CA PRO A 534 37.02 -28.87 25.75
C PRO A 534 35.62 -28.83 25.13
N ASP A 535 35.11 -29.97 24.67
CA ASP A 535 33.71 -30.09 24.25
C ASP A 535 32.78 -30.21 25.48
N GLY A 536 31.46 -30.22 25.26
CA GLY A 536 30.47 -30.24 26.35
C GLY A 536 30.61 -31.46 27.26
N ASP A 537 30.94 -32.62 26.70
CA ASP A 537 31.11 -33.86 27.45
C ASP A 537 32.42 -33.84 28.26
N ASP A 538 33.53 -33.38 27.67
CA ASP A 538 34.80 -33.17 28.38
C ASP A 538 34.68 -32.09 29.46
N PHE A 539 33.89 -31.05 29.23
CA PHE A 539 33.62 -29.99 30.21
C PHE A 539 32.83 -30.55 31.40
N ASP A 540 31.80 -31.37 31.15
CA ASP A 540 31.06 -32.07 32.20
C ASP A 540 31.97 -33.00 33.01
N PHE A 541 32.91 -33.70 32.38
CA PHE A 541 33.93 -34.49 33.09
C PHE A 541 34.86 -33.63 33.95
N ILE A 542 35.30 -32.47 33.45
CA ILE A 542 36.13 -31.53 34.21
C ILE A 542 35.35 -30.97 35.42
N LEU A 543 34.09 -30.62 35.24
CA LEU A 543 33.21 -30.11 36.30
C LEU A 543 32.90 -31.20 37.34
N GLN A 544 32.54 -32.41 36.91
CA GLN A 544 32.30 -33.55 37.81
C GLN A 544 33.56 -33.90 38.62
N ARG A 545 34.74 -33.88 37.99
CA ARG A 545 36.00 -34.15 38.68
C ARG A 545 36.37 -33.06 39.68
N SER A 546 35.95 -31.82 39.42
CA SER A 546 36.11 -30.69 40.33
C SER A 546 35.14 -30.77 41.53
N ALA A 547 33.91 -31.27 41.30
CA ALA A 547 32.87 -31.48 42.32
C ALA A 547 33.19 -32.60 43.34
N VAL A 548 34.20 -33.45 43.09
CA VAL A 548 34.70 -34.43 44.07
C VAL A 548 35.52 -33.76 45.17
N THR A 549 35.95 -32.51 44.97
CA THR A 549 36.66 -31.73 45.98
C THR A 549 35.63 -31.05 46.89
N ALA A 550 35.73 -31.27 48.20
CA ALA A 550 34.82 -30.65 49.16
C ALA A 550 34.80 -29.12 49.00
N PRO A 551 33.63 -28.46 49.08
CA PRO A 551 33.52 -27.01 49.02
C PRO A 551 34.43 -26.39 50.09
N ASN A 552 35.16 -25.34 49.71
CA ASN A 552 36.11 -24.69 50.59
C ASN A 552 35.37 -24.14 51.83
N PRO A 553 35.72 -24.54 53.07
CA PRO A 553 34.98 -24.16 54.27
C PRO A 553 35.04 -22.65 54.60
N GLU A 554 35.86 -21.89 53.88
CA GLU A 554 35.93 -20.44 53.99
C GLU A 554 35.46 -19.78 52.68
N LEU A 555 34.17 -19.50 52.60
CA LEU A 555 33.60 -18.66 51.55
C LEU A 555 34.01 -17.21 51.80
N HIS A 556 34.96 -16.70 51.01
CA HIS A 556 35.35 -15.30 51.02
C HIS A 556 34.58 -14.55 49.94
N ASN A 557 33.84 -13.51 50.33
CA ASN A 557 33.23 -12.59 49.36
C ASN A 557 34.35 -11.93 48.54
N THR A 558 34.14 -11.82 47.23
CA THR A 558 35.09 -11.13 46.35
C THR A 558 34.56 -9.76 45.95
N SER A 559 35.36 -8.99 45.22
CA SER A 559 34.93 -7.69 44.70
C SER A 559 33.77 -7.78 43.71
N TRP A 560 33.51 -8.95 43.12
CA TRP A 560 32.54 -9.13 42.04
C TRP A 560 31.41 -10.13 42.37
N TYR A 561 31.39 -10.75 43.55
CA TYR A 561 30.23 -11.50 44.05
C TYR A 561 30.13 -11.58 45.58
N ASP A 562 28.90 -11.67 46.10
CA ASP A 562 28.58 -12.02 47.48
C ASP A 562 28.09 -13.47 47.57
N SER A 563 28.53 -14.21 48.59
CA SER A 563 28.15 -15.63 48.75
C SER A 563 27.27 -15.85 49.98
N VAL A 564 26.24 -16.68 49.85
CA VAL A 564 25.33 -17.08 50.94
C VAL A 564 25.17 -18.59 50.96
N MET A 565 25.27 -19.18 52.16
CA MET A 565 25.03 -20.61 52.36
C MET A 565 23.57 -20.91 52.68
N TRP A 566 22.94 -21.73 51.86
CA TRP A 566 21.60 -22.26 52.11
C TRP A 566 21.68 -23.71 52.57
N THR A 567 20.88 -24.04 53.58
CA THR A 567 20.75 -25.42 54.07
C THR A 567 19.34 -25.90 53.73
N THR A 568 19.26 -26.99 52.98
CA THR A 568 17.98 -27.63 52.63
C THR A 568 17.29 -28.18 53.89
N GLN A 569 15.96 -28.05 53.98
CA GLN A 569 15.16 -28.52 55.13
C GLN A 569 14.98 -30.04 55.18
N ASP A 570 15.42 -30.74 54.14
CA ASP A 570 15.27 -32.17 54.00
C ASP A 570 16.19 -32.92 54.99
N GLN A 571 15.84 -34.18 55.30
CA GLN A 571 16.56 -35.04 56.27
C GLN A 571 18.07 -35.21 56.01
N LYS A 572 18.60 -34.73 54.87
CA LYS A 572 20.01 -34.81 54.48
C LYS A 572 20.82 -33.51 54.69
N GLN A 573 20.21 -32.41 55.15
CA GLN A 573 20.88 -31.12 55.43
C GLN A 573 21.96 -30.74 54.41
N ARG A 574 21.67 -30.82 53.11
CA ARG A 574 22.62 -30.40 52.07
C ARG A 574 22.85 -28.90 52.17
N LYS A 575 24.12 -28.54 52.19
CA LYS A 575 24.60 -27.16 52.20
C LYS A 575 24.93 -26.77 50.75
N ILE A 576 24.27 -25.74 50.25
CA ILE A 576 24.44 -25.19 48.91
C ILE A 576 24.95 -23.76 49.08
N ALA A 577 26.05 -23.41 48.43
CA ALA A 577 26.52 -22.04 48.32
C ALA A 577 25.87 -21.37 47.11
N ILE A 578 25.35 -20.16 47.30
CA ILE A 578 24.79 -19.33 46.24
C ILE A 578 25.62 -18.04 46.18
N HIS A 579 26.16 -17.73 45.01
CA HIS A 579 26.92 -16.51 44.77
C HIS A 579 26.11 -15.54 43.92
N PHE A 580 25.90 -14.34 44.46
CA PHE A 580 25.24 -13.20 43.83
C PHE A 580 26.29 -12.30 43.19
N VAL A 581 26.33 -12.23 41.87
CA VAL A 581 27.32 -11.43 41.13
C VAL A 581 26.99 -9.94 41.25
N LYS A 582 27.95 -9.14 41.72
CA LYS A 582 27.86 -7.68 41.79
C LYS A 582 28.31 -7.09 40.46
N HIS A 583 27.36 -6.57 39.68
CA HIS A 583 27.68 -5.70 38.54
C HIS A 583 27.44 -4.25 38.95
N ASP A 584 28.51 -3.45 39.01
CA ASP A 584 28.53 -2.10 39.60
C ASP A 584 27.74 -1.03 38.81
N GLU A 585 26.99 -1.37 37.75
CA GLU A 585 26.34 -0.35 36.90
C GLU A 585 24.91 -0.66 36.42
N MET A 586 24.22 -1.70 36.92
CA MET A 586 22.82 -1.91 36.54
C MET A 586 21.93 -2.16 37.76
N LEU A 587 20.89 -1.32 37.89
CA LEU A 587 19.74 -1.55 38.74
C LEU A 587 19.22 -2.98 38.50
N GLN A 588 19.39 -3.85 39.48
CA GLN A 588 18.91 -5.24 39.39
C GLN A 588 17.38 -5.25 39.47
N GLU A 589 16.72 -5.47 38.35
CA GLU A 589 15.42 -6.13 38.40
C GLU A 589 15.68 -7.59 38.83
N PRO A 590 14.89 -8.15 39.78
CA PRO A 590 15.14 -9.48 40.33
C PRO A 590 15.07 -10.60 39.29
N GLU A 591 14.55 -10.31 38.09
CA GLU A 591 14.36 -11.24 36.98
C GLU A 591 15.66 -11.43 36.15
N ASP A 592 16.62 -10.50 36.24
CA ASP A 592 17.85 -10.46 35.42
C ASP A 592 19.13 -10.70 36.24
N THR A 593 19.01 -11.20 37.48
CA THR A 593 20.17 -11.41 38.36
C THR A 593 20.85 -12.75 38.07
N LEU A 594 22.12 -12.70 37.68
CA LEU A 594 22.96 -13.89 37.50
C LEU A 594 23.31 -14.51 38.86
N LEU A 595 22.87 -15.75 39.08
CA LEU A 595 23.17 -16.56 40.25
C LEU A 595 24.11 -17.69 39.88
N MET A 596 25.20 -17.87 40.64
CA MET A 596 26.04 -19.06 40.56
C MET A 596 25.74 -19.96 41.76
N ILE A 597 25.57 -21.25 41.51
CA ILE A 597 25.24 -22.24 42.55
C ILE A 597 26.39 -23.25 42.64
N GLU A 598 26.97 -23.39 43.82
CA GLU A 598 27.99 -24.39 44.16
C GLU A 598 27.38 -25.33 45.22
N GLY A 599 27.34 -26.64 44.99
CA GLY A 599 26.67 -27.59 45.89
C GLY A 599 26.98 -29.05 45.66
#